data_AF-A0A5E4J5M3-F1
#
_entry.id   AF-A0A5E4J5M3-F1
#
_cell.length_a   1.000
_cell.length_b   1.000
_cell.length_c   1.000
_cell.angle_alpha   90.00
_cell.angle_beta   90.00
_cell.angle_gamma   90.00
#
_symmetry.space_group_name_H-M   'P 1'
#
loop_
_entity.id
_entity.type
_entity.pdbx_description
1 polymer ?
#
loop_
_entity_poly.entity_id
_entity_poly.type
_entity_poly.pdbx_seq_one_letter_code
_entity_poly.pdbx_strand_id
1 'polypeptide(L)'
;MPTLNDYASIVGQDVIDELYLLSEKLKGKSITNINSTAVGGGVAEILTRMIPLLKELGVDVRWDVIKGNERFFRITKDLHNAMHGVNLDITEEDWNYFLEINRQNADDMDLTSDIIMVHDPQPIALVEKKKEIGNRWIWRCHIDITEPQETAMDRLKPYIDKYNSSVFS
;
A
#
# COMPACT_ATOMS: atom_id res chain seq x y z
N MET A 1 15.02 -2.66 19.21
CA MET A 1 13.65 -2.61 18.64
C MET A 1 12.80 -3.56 19.45
N PRO A 2 11.51 -3.26 19.67
CA PRO A 2 10.62 -4.20 20.34
C PRO A 2 10.52 -5.49 19.52
N THR A 3 10.47 -6.61 20.21
CA THR A 3 10.25 -7.96 19.70
C THR A 3 8.79 -8.37 19.90
N LEU A 4 8.34 -9.46 19.27
CA LEU A 4 6.98 -9.96 19.49
C LEU A 4 6.73 -10.36 20.95
N ASN A 5 7.71 -10.96 21.60
CA ASN A 5 7.59 -11.38 23.00
C ASN A 5 7.41 -10.21 23.97
N ASP A 6 7.84 -8.99 23.61
CA ASP A 6 7.58 -7.80 24.43
C ASP A 6 6.06 -7.50 24.55
N TYR A 7 5.25 -7.98 23.61
CA TYR A 7 3.80 -7.83 23.61
C TYR A 7 3.05 -8.98 24.32
N ALA A 8 3.72 -10.07 24.70
CA ALA A 8 3.08 -11.23 25.34
C ALA A 8 2.34 -10.86 26.63
N SER A 9 2.85 -9.86 27.38
CA SER A 9 2.20 -9.34 28.59
C SER A 9 0.89 -8.58 28.34
N ILE A 10 0.66 -8.14 27.10
CA ILE A 10 -0.51 -7.35 26.68
C ILE A 10 -1.56 -8.27 26.05
N VAL A 11 -1.14 -9.14 25.12
CA VAL A 11 -2.05 -9.97 24.32
C VAL A 11 -2.11 -11.44 24.75
N GLY A 12 -1.22 -11.87 25.64
CA GLY A 12 -1.05 -13.27 26.04
C GLY A 12 -0.09 -14.04 25.13
N GLN A 13 0.57 -15.06 25.69
CA GLN A 13 1.53 -15.89 24.94
C GLN A 13 0.86 -16.65 23.79
N ASP A 14 -0.38 -17.13 23.99
CA ASP A 14 -1.12 -17.89 22.97
C ASP A 14 -1.27 -17.12 21.65
N VAL A 15 -1.46 -15.78 21.73
CA VAL A 15 -1.55 -14.93 20.53
C VAL A 15 -0.20 -14.82 19.82
N ILE A 16 0.90 -14.73 20.56
CA ILE A 16 2.25 -14.71 19.98
C ILE A 16 2.54 -16.04 19.29
N ASP A 17 2.21 -17.16 19.94
CA ASP A 17 2.40 -18.50 19.39
C ASP A 17 1.53 -18.72 18.13
N GLU A 18 0.30 -18.20 18.11
CA GLU A 18 -0.56 -18.22 16.93
C GLU A 18 0.04 -17.43 15.77
N LEU A 19 0.67 -16.27 16.01
CA LEU A 19 1.33 -15.50 14.96
C LEU A 19 2.47 -16.30 14.30
N TYR A 20 3.28 -17.02 15.10
CA TYR A 20 4.30 -17.94 14.56
C TYR A 20 3.68 -19.09 13.76
N LEU A 21 2.57 -19.67 14.22
CA LEU A 21 1.88 -20.72 13.48
C LEU A 21 1.32 -20.21 12.13
N LEU A 22 0.78 -18.99 12.12
CA LEU A 22 0.25 -18.37 10.91
C LEU A 22 1.36 -17.97 9.93
N SER A 23 2.53 -17.53 10.42
CA SER A 23 3.63 -17.11 9.55
C SER A 23 4.22 -18.27 8.73
N GLU A 24 4.13 -19.51 9.22
CA GLU A 24 4.53 -20.69 8.44
C GLU A 24 3.76 -20.83 7.12
N LYS A 25 2.53 -20.28 7.02
CA LYS A 25 1.76 -20.26 5.76
C LYS A 25 2.35 -19.31 4.71
N LEU A 26 3.21 -18.39 5.13
CA LEU A 26 3.91 -17.43 4.27
C LEU A 26 5.36 -17.85 3.98
N LYS A 27 5.79 -19.03 4.46
CA LYS A 27 7.15 -19.52 4.24
C LYS A 27 7.46 -19.67 2.76
N GLY A 28 8.59 -19.09 2.34
CA GLY A 28 9.00 -19.05 0.93
C GLY A 28 8.18 -18.10 0.07
N LYS A 29 7.38 -17.21 0.67
CA LYS A 29 6.71 -16.10 -0.01
C LYS A 29 7.34 -14.78 0.34
N SER A 30 7.57 -13.97 -0.69
CA SER A 30 8.09 -12.62 -0.57
C SER A 30 6.96 -11.59 -0.68
N ILE A 31 7.01 -10.55 0.15
CA ILE A 31 6.01 -9.48 0.23
C ILE A 31 6.68 -8.11 0.12
N THR A 32 6.24 -7.27 -0.81
CA THR A 32 6.65 -5.87 -0.87
C THR A 32 5.49 -4.97 -0.49
N ASN A 33 5.68 -4.14 0.53
CA ASN A 33 4.76 -3.06 0.88
C ASN A 33 5.20 -1.79 0.15
N ILE A 34 4.27 -1.07 -0.49
CA ILE A 34 4.55 0.15 -1.24
C ILE A 34 3.61 1.27 -0.78
N ASN A 35 4.18 2.39 -0.34
CA ASN A 35 3.43 3.60 0.00
C ASN A 35 4.12 4.87 -0.53
N SER A 36 3.61 6.05 -0.17
CA SER A 36 4.08 7.34 -0.68
C SER A 36 5.13 8.05 0.16
N THR A 37 5.41 7.60 1.39
CA THR A 37 6.42 8.24 2.25
C THR A 37 7.02 7.28 3.27
N ALA A 38 8.34 7.39 3.51
CA ALA A 38 9.05 6.67 4.56
C ALA A 38 8.92 7.35 5.94
N VAL A 39 8.53 8.62 5.99
CA VAL A 39 8.52 9.43 7.21
C VAL A 39 7.25 10.27 7.26
N GLY A 40 6.61 10.30 8.43
CA GLY A 40 5.37 11.06 8.64
C GLY A 40 4.14 10.35 8.08
N GLY A 41 3.01 10.54 8.77
CA GLY A 41 1.74 9.88 8.46
C GLY A 41 1.61 8.49 9.09
N GLY A 42 0.36 8.06 9.28
CA GLY A 42 0.04 6.81 10.00
C GLY A 42 0.57 5.56 9.30
N VAL A 43 0.58 5.53 7.96
CA VAL A 43 1.08 4.36 7.21
C VAL A 43 2.57 4.13 7.46
N ALA A 44 3.39 5.18 7.40
CA ALA A 44 4.82 5.07 7.64
C ALA A 44 5.12 4.64 9.09
N GLU A 45 4.34 5.13 10.05
CA GLU A 45 4.44 4.75 11.46
C GLU A 45 4.13 3.25 11.67
N ILE A 46 3.06 2.76 11.04
CA ILE A 46 2.68 1.34 11.06
C ILE A 46 3.78 0.48 10.43
N LEU A 47 4.21 0.79 9.21
CA LEU A 47 5.20 -0.01 8.49
C LEU A 47 6.55 -0.05 9.21
N THR A 48 6.97 1.06 9.83
CA THR A 48 8.20 1.12 10.64
C THR A 48 8.19 0.13 11.80
N ARG A 49 7.01 -0.20 12.35
CA ARG A 49 6.85 -1.19 13.45
C ARG A 49 6.54 -2.59 12.94
N MET A 50 5.68 -2.69 11.94
CA MET A 50 5.17 -3.97 11.42
C MET A 50 6.23 -4.75 10.65
N ILE A 51 7.06 -4.07 9.84
CA ILE A 51 8.08 -4.74 9.01
C ILE A 51 9.10 -5.51 9.86
N PRO A 52 9.69 -4.95 10.94
CA PRO A 52 10.56 -5.72 11.84
C PRO A 52 9.89 -6.95 12.48
N LEU A 53 8.63 -6.82 12.93
CA LEU A 53 7.90 -7.92 13.56
C LEU A 53 7.58 -9.05 12.58
N LEU A 54 7.21 -8.70 11.34
CA LEU A 54 7.03 -9.70 10.26
C LEU A 54 8.33 -10.42 9.93
N LYS A 55 9.46 -9.71 9.91
CA LYS A 55 10.79 -10.32 9.72
C LYS A 55 11.15 -11.25 10.88
N GLU A 56 10.81 -10.90 12.11
CA GLU A 56 10.99 -11.76 13.29
C GLU A 56 10.18 -13.07 13.17
N LEU A 57 9.00 -13.01 12.56
CA LEU A 57 8.17 -14.17 12.22
C LEU A 57 8.71 -15.01 11.05
N GLY A 58 9.84 -14.63 10.45
CA GLY A 58 10.43 -15.32 9.30
C GLY A 58 9.77 -14.99 7.96
N VAL A 59 8.93 -13.95 7.88
CA VAL A 59 8.33 -13.51 6.62
C VAL A 59 9.34 -12.70 5.82
N ASP A 60 9.55 -13.08 4.56
CA ASP A 60 10.38 -12.30 3.63
C ASP A 60 9.60 -11.06 3.19
N VAL A 61 9.74 -9.98 3.96
CA VAL A 61 9.03 -8.72 3.72
C VAL A 61 9.99 -7.56 3.52
N ARG A 62 9.66 -6.71 2.55
CA ARG A 62 10.31 -5.43 2.32
C ARG A 62 9.30 -4.29 2.22
N TRP A 63 9.83 -3.08 2.29
CA TRP A 63 9.07 -1.85 2.19
C TRP A 63 9.81 -0.89 1.27
N ASP A 64 9.12 -0.49 0.20
CA ASP A 64 9.59 0.50 -0.75
C ASP A 64 8.63 1.70 -0.78
N VAL A 65 9.14 2.83 -1.27
CA VAL A 65 8.42 4.10 -1.30
C VAL A 65 8.50 4.69 -2.70
N ILE A 66 7.35 5.12 -3.23
CA ILE A 66 7.32 5.82 -4.52
C ILE A 66 7.99 7.19 -4.41
N LYS A 67 8.62 7.60 -5.50
CA LYS A 67 9.19 8.93 -5.69
C LYS A 67 8.17 9.83 -6.39
N GLY A 68 8.15 11.09 -6.01
CA GLY A 68 7.35 12.11 -6.63
C GLY A 68 7.91 13.49 -6.33
N ASN A 69 7.60 14.47 -7.17
CA ASN A 69 7.88 15.87 -6.87
C ASN A 69 6.69 16.52 -6.16
N GLU A 70 6.82 17.80 -5.85
CA GLU A 70 5.77 18.58 -5.17
C GLU A 70 4.44 18.57 -5.95
N ARG A 71 4.49 18.64 -7.28
CA ARG A 71 3.29 18.57 -8.13
C ARG A 71 2.56 17.23 -7.94
N PHE A 72 3.28 16.11 -7.97
CA PHE A 72 2.71 14.79 -7.76
C PHE A 72 2.07 14.66 -6.37
N PHE A 73 2.76 15.14 -5.32
CA PHE A 73 2.24 15.06 -3.97
C PHE A 73 1.04 16.01 -3.72
N ARG A 74 0.97 17.15 -4.42
CA ARG A 74 -0.23 17.98 -4.45
C ARG A 74 -1.41 17.22 -5.06
N ILE A 75 -1.24 16.64 -6.25
CA ILE A 75 -2.32 15.93 -6.97
C ILE A 75 -2.82 14.73 -6.17
N THR A 76 -1.92 13.95 -5.58
CA THR A 76 -2.29 12.80 -4.75
C THR A 76 -2.99 13.20 -3.45
N LYS A 77 -2.67 14.38 -2.89
CA LYS A 77 -3.42 14.96 -1.76
C LYS A 77 -4.83 15.40 -2.19
N ASP A 78 -4.95 16.03 -3.35
CA ASP A 78 -6.25 16.41 -3.91
C ASP A 78 -7.11 15.15 -4.17
N LEU A 79 -6.52 14.09 -4.73
CA LEU A 79 -7.15 12.79 -4.92
C LEU A 79 -7.56 12.14 -3.60
N HIS A 80 -6.69 12.16 -2.59
CA HIS A 80 -7.01 11.65 -1.26
C HIS A 80 -8.22 12.37 -0.66
N ASN A 81 -8.25 13.70 -0.73
CA ASN A 81 -9.37 14.49 -0.22
C ASN A 81 -10.66 14.27 -1.01
N ALA A 82 -10.57 14.11 -2.34
CA ALA A 82 -11.71 13.75 -3.17
C ALA A 82 -12.30 12.38 -2.79
N MET A 83 -11.44 11.43 -2.42
CA MET A 83 -11.88 10.13 -1.91
C MET A 83 -12.57 10.21 -0.54
N HIS A 84 -12.31 11.26 0.26
CA HIS A 84 -13.05 11.60 1.48
C HIS A 84 -14.31 12.45 1.22
N GLY A 85 -14.76 12.57 -0.04
CA GLY A 85 -15.98 13.30 -0.41
C GLY A 85 -15.81 14.80 -0.57
N VAL A 86 -14.58 15.34 -0.49
CA VAL A 86 -14.34 16.76 -0.77
C VAL A 86 -14.44 17.00 -2.26
N ASN A 87 -15.29 17.93 -2.69
CA ASN A 87 -15.43 18.25 -4.10
C ASN A 87 -14.17 18.99 -4.63
N LEU A 88 -13.28 18.24 -5.27
CA LEU A 88 -12.04 18.72 -5.89
C LEU A 88 -11.96 18.23 -7.34
N ASP A 89 -11.80 19.16 -8.27
CA ASP A 89 -11.63 18.82 -9.68
C ASP A 89 -10.17 18.43 -9.97
N ILE A 90 -9.96 17.16 -10.28
CA ILE A 90 -8.69 16.66 -10.79
C ILE A 90 -8.70 16.81 -12.30
N THR A 91 -7.94 17.77 -12.81
CA THR A 91 -7.87 18.03 -14.25
C THR A 91 -7.33 16.81 -15.02
N GLU A 92 -7.64 16.71 -16.31
CA GLU A 92 -7.03 15.68 -17.18
C GLU A 92 -5.50 15.79 -17.22
N GLU A 93 -4.95 17.01 -17.14
CA GLU A 93 -3.50 17.22 -17.09
C GLU A 93 -2.89 16.62 -15.81
N ASP A 94 -3.49 16.91 -14.65
CA ASP A 94 -3.02 16.40 -13.36
C ASP A 94 -3.20 14.88 -13.27
N TRP A 95 -4.25 14.34 -13.87
CA TRP A 95 -4.45 12.89 -13.95
C TRP A 95 -3.41 12.21 -14.83
N ASN A 96 -3.12 12.75 -16.01
CA ASN A 96 -2.08 12.22 -16.88
C ASN A 96 -0.70 12.28 -16.20
N TYR A 97 -0.42 13.37 -15.47
CA TYR A 97 0.80 13.50 -14.68
C TYR A 97 0.89 12.47 -13.55
N PHE A 98 -0.22 12.25 -12.82
CA PHE A 98 -0.31 11.21 -11.80
C PHE A 98 0.02 9.82 -12.35
N LEU A 99 -0.51 9.48 -13.53
CA LEU A 99 -0.24 8.20 -14.19
C LEU A 99 1.20 8.10 -14.69
N GLU A 100 1.74 9.18 -15.27
CA GLU A 100 3.13 9.23 -15.73
C GLU A 100 4.11 8.92 -14.59
N ILE A 101 3.96 9.58 -13.45
CA ILE A 101 4.84 9.35 -12.29
C ILE A 101 4.68 7.95 -11.72
N ASN A 102 3.46 7.41 -11.66
CA ASN A 102 3.25 6.02 -11.26
C ASN A 102 3.96 5.04 -12.20
N ARG A 103 3.88 5.24 -13.51
CA ARG A 103 4.55 4.38 -14.50
C ARG A 103 6.07 4.45 -14.39
N GLN A 104 6.63 5.65 -14.22
CA GLN A 104 8.07 5.83 -13.96
C GLN A 104 8.52 5.08 -12.71
N ASN A 105 7.76 5.18 -11.61
CA ASN A 105 8.04 4.39 -10.40
C ASN A 105 7.96 2.88 -10.68
N ALA A 106 6.97 2.44 -11.44
CA ALA A 106 6.80 1.03 -11.75
C ALA A 106 7.95 0.45 -12.59
N ASP A 107 8.60 1.27 -13.42
CA ASP A 107 9.77 0.88 -14.20
C ASP A 107 11.06 0.85 -13.36
N ASP A 108 11.17 1.72 -12.34
CA ASP A 108 12.35 1.84 -11.47
C ASP A 108 12.34 0.89 -10.26
N MET A 109 11.17 0.36 -9.87
CA MET A 109 10.99 -0.43 -8.65
C MET A 109 11.14 -1.93 -8.87
N ASP A 110 11.66 -2.63 -7.86
CA ASP A 110 11.64 -4.10 -7.83
C ASP A 110 10.25 -4.62 -7.42
N LEU A 111 9.46 -4.97 -8.42
CA LEU A 111 8.11 -5.52 -8.25
C LEU A 111 8.05 -7.06 -8.36
N THR A 112 9.17 -7.76 -8.11
CA THR A 112 9.28 -9.21 -8.31
C THR A 112 8.76 -10.08 -7.16
N SER A 113 8.38 -9.50 -6.02
CA SER A 113 7.83 -10.27 -4.90
C SER A 113 6.60 -11.09 -5.29
N ASP A 114 6.35 -12.22 -4.61
CA ASP A 114 5.13 -13.03 -4.80
C ASP A 114 3.86 -12.20 -4.56
N ILE A 115 3.92 -11.28 -3.60
CA ILE A 115 2.83 -10.40 -3.19
C ILE A 115 3.31 -8.95 -3.16
N ILE A 116 2.58 -8.07 -3.85
CA ILE A 116 2.73 -6.61 -3.76
C ILE A 116 1.53 -6.06 -2.99
N MET A 117 1.79 -5.34 -1.90
CA MET A 117 0.79 -4.67 -1.09
C MET A 117 0.94 -3.16 -1.27
N VAL A 118 -0.01 -2.55 -1.97
CA VAL A 118 -0.01 -1.11 -2.25
C VAL A 118 -0.91 -0.40 -1.25
N HIS A 119 -0.37 0.59 -0.55
CA HIS A 119 -1.09 1.38 0.44
C HIS A 119 -1.60 2.68 -0.16
N ASP A 120 -2.89 2.96 0.06
CA ASP A 120 -3.60 4.19 -0.31
C ASP A 120 -3.64 4.49 -1.83
N PRO A 121 -4.29 5.58 -2.27
CA PRO A 121 -4.45 5.87 -3.71
C PRO A 121 -3.18 6.32 -4.45
N GLN A 122 -2.16 6.80 -3.75
CA GLN A 122 -1.00 7.45 -4.39
C GLN A 122 -0.22 6.51 -5.34
N PRO A 123 0.05 5.24 -4.97
CA PRO A 123 0.74 4.28 -5.83
C PRO A 123 -0.22 3.32 -6.55
N ILE A 124 -1.52 3.64 -6.63
CA ILE A 124 -2.54 2.68 -7.10
C ILE A 124 -2.35 2.24 -8.55
N ALA A 125 -1.72 3.09 -9.38
CA ALA A 125 -1.53 2.82 -10.79
C ALA A 125 -0.34 1.87 -11.06
N LEU A 126 0.49 1.57 -10.05
CA LEU A 126 1.54 0.55 -10.16
C LEU A 126 0.99 -0.82 -10.59
N VAL A 127 -0.27 -1.12 -10.27
CA VAL A 127 -0.95 -2.37 -10.65
C VAL A 127 -1.05 -2.59 -12.16
N GLU A 128 -0.80 -1.57 -12.99
CA GLU A 128 -0.68 -1.76 -14.44
C GLU A 128 0.39 -2.80 -14.80
N LYS A 129 1.51 -2.86 -14.05
CA LYS A 129 2.59 -3.84 -14.24
C LYS A 129 2.20 -5.28 -13.90
N LYS A 130 1.10 -5.49 -13.16
CA LYS A 130 0.63 -6.84 -12.82
C LYS A 130 0.43 -7.73 -14.05
N LYS A 131 -0.01 -7.16 -15.18
CA LYS A 131 -0.23 -7.93 -16.42
C LYS A 131 1.07 -8.49 -17.00
N GLU A 132 2.19 -7.83 -16.78
CA GLU A 132 3.52 -8.23 -17.25
C GLU A 132 4.17 -9.23 -16.28
N ILE A 133 4.02 -9.00 -14.96
CA ILE A 133 4.73 -9.76 -13.92
C ILE A 133 3.95 -11.03 -13.50
N GLY A 134 2.62 -10.96 -13.41
CA GLY A 134 1.75 -12.09 -13.06
C GLY A 134 1.68 -12.46 -11.57
N ASN A 135 2.27 -11.66 -10.67
CA ASN A 135 2.21 -11.85 -9.21
C ASN A 135 0.89 -11.36 -8.58
N ARG A 136 0.75 -11.53 -7.25
CA ARG A 136 -0.46 -11.14 -6.50
C ARG A 136 -0.35 -9.69 -6.03
N TRP A 137 -1.43 -8.93 -6.18
CA TRP A 137 -1.50 -7.52 -5.79
C TRP A 137 -2.65 -7.31 -4.82
N ILE A 138 -2.38 -6.66 -3.70
CA ILE A 138 -3.37 -6.30 -2.68
C ILE A 138 -3.37 -4.78 -2.54
N TRP A 139 -4.55 -4.17 -2.60
CA TRP A 139 -4.71 -2.75 -2.29
C TRP A 139 -5.15 -2.60 -0.85
N ARG A 140 -4.42 -1.81 -0.07
CA ARG A 140 -4.73 -1.48 1.31
C ARG A 140 -5.16 -0.02 1.38
N CYS A 141 -6.46 0.20 1.54
CA CYS A 141 -7.03 1.52 1.72
C CYS A 141 -7.08 1.83 3.23
N HIS A 142 -6.44 2.91 3.66
CA HIS A 142 -6.46 3.40 5.05
C HIS A 142 -7.38 4.63 5.22
N ILE A 143 -8.15 4.95 4.18
CA ILE A 143 -9.08 6.08 4.17
C ILE A 143 -10.52 5.61 4.06
N ASP A 144 -11.43 6.43 4.56
CA ASP A 144 -12.86 6.24 4.36
C ASP A 144 -13.21 6.53 2.91
N ILE A 145 -13.93 5.60 2.28
CA ILE A 145 -14.43 5.70 0.91
C ILE A 145 -15.94 5.39 0.85
N THR A 146 -16.66 5.64 1.94
CA THR A 146 -18.12 5.47 2.00
C THR A 146 -18.85 6.49 1.14
N GLU A 147 -18.40 7.74 1.13
CA GLU A 147 -18.96 8.84 0.33
C GLU A 147 -17.88 9.57 -0.49
N PRO A 148 -17.18 8.90 -1.42
CA PRO A 148 -16.16 9.53 -2.24
C PRO A 148 -16.80 10.42 -3.30
N GLN A 149 -16.08 11.45 -3.76
CA GLN A 149 -16.47 12.16 -4.97
C GLN A 149 -16.50 11.18 -6.16
N GLU A 150 -17.67 11.05 -6.80
CA GLU A 150 -17.91 10.03 -7.84
C GLU A 150 -16.87 10.07 -8.96
N THR A 151 -16.50 11.27 -9.42
CA THR A 151 -15.52 11.43 -10.52
C THR A 151 -14.12 10.93 -10.16
N ALA A 152 -13.71 11.06 -8.89
CA ALA A 152 -12.43 10.52 -8.43
C ALA A 152 -12.48 8.99 -8.32
N MET A 153 -13.58 8.46 -7.78
CA MET A 153 -13.79 7.01 -7.69
C MET A 153 -13.85 6.36 -9.08
N ASP A 154 -14.56 6.96 -10.04
CA ASP A 154 -14.66 6.46 -11.42
C ASP A 154 -13.30 6.37 -12.10
N ARG A 155 -12.40 7.31 -11.80
CA ARG A 155 -11.02 7.28 -12.32
C ARG A 155 -10.15 6.22 -11.65
N LEU A 156 -10.34 5.94 -10.37
CA LEU A 156 -9.56 4.95 -9.63
C LEU A 156 -10.07 3.53 -9.81
N LYS A 157 -11.38 3.35 -10.03
CA LYS A 157 -12.02 2.04 -10.15
C LYS A 157 -11.36 1.10 -11.17
N PRO A 158 -10.97 1.55 -12.38
CA PRO A 158 -10.24 0.71 -13.33
C PRO A 158 -8.90 0.18 -12.84
N TYR A 159 -8.30 0.82 -11.81
CA TYR A 159 -7.08 0.37 -11.16
C TYR A 159 -7.39 -0.55 -9.99
N ILE A 160 -8.34 -0.17 -9.13
CA ILE A 160 -8.81 -0.99 -8.00
C ILE A 160 -9.25 -2.38 -8.47
N ASP A 161 -10.02 -2.45 -9.55
CA ASP A 161 -10.54 -3.70 -10.13
C ASP A 161 -9.42 -4.63 -10.68
N LYS A 162 -8.20 -4.13 -10.86
CA LYS A 162 -7.04 -4.95 -11.26
C LYS A 162 -6.37 -5.65 -10.07
N TYR A 163 -6.62 -5.23 -8.83
CA TYR A 163 -6.06 -5.88 -7.65
C TYR A 163 -6.73 -7.24 -7.39
N ASN A 164 -6.02 -8.16 -6.72
CA ASN A 164 -6.60 -9.45 -6.32
C ASN A 164 -7.56 -9.30 -5.14
N SER A 165 -7.27 -8.35 -4.25
CA SER A 165 -8.06 -8.06 -3.05
C SER A 165 -7.89 -6.59 -2.68
N SER A 166 -8.91 -6.07 -1.99
CA SER A 166 -8.86 -4.76 -1.33
C SER A 166 -9.10 -4.95 0.17
N VAL A 167 -8.33 -4.26 1.00
CA VAL A 167 -8.40 -4.35 2.47
C VAL A 167 -8.65 -2.96 3.02
N PHE A 168 -9.65 -2.81 3.89
CA PHE A 168 -10.08 -1.54 4.48
C PHE A 168 -9.87 -1.53 5.99
N SER A 169 -9.72 -0.35 6.60
CA SER A 169 -9.72 -0.13 8.05
C SER A 169 -10.20 1.26 8.40
#